data_AF-A0A1S6HHJ2-F1
#
_entry.id   AF-A0A1S6HHJ2-F1
#
_cell.length_a   1.000
_cell.length_b   1.000
_cell.length_c   1.000
_cell.angle_alpha   90.00
_cell.angle_beta   90.00
_cell.angle_gamma   90.00
#
_symmetry.space_group_name_H-M   'P 1'
#
loop_
_entity.id
_entity.type
_entity.pdbx_description
1 polymer ?
#
loop_
_entity_poly.entity_id
_entity_poly.type
_entity_poly.pdbx_seq_one_letter_code
_entity_poly.pdbx_strand_id
1 'polypeptide(L)'
;MGILRDKKIAVALALIVMIVGSIAYFITDAYLMGYDEEEFIKEMIIHHEEAVISSRIMLNSEDQKVRDLANNIVDAQEKEISLLESWLSEWYPESKQINSKSMMPKLSSQASKERDILYLKGMIKHHEDAIMMAEKVLKTYPRSEVQSLAENIINVQSQEIILMDSIIKNMNGVLI
;
A
#
# COMPACT_ATOMS: atom_id res chain seq x y z
N MET A 1 42.22 24.50 -42.83
CA MET A 1 41.93 23.23 -42.13
C MET A 1 41.48 23.41 -40.67
N GLY A 2 41.63 24.59 -40.04
CA GLY A 2 41.24 24.82 -38.62
C GLY A 2 39.74 24.98 -38.36
N ILE A 3 39.04 25.84 -39.12
CA ILE A 3 37.65 26.25 -38.85
C ILE A 3 36.64 25.09 -38.88
N LEU A 4 36.84 24.09 -39.74
CA LEU A 4 35.96 22.91 -39.84
C LEU A 4 36.17 21.92 -38.69
N ARG A 5 37.36 21.89 -38.08
CA ARG A 5 37.66 21.04 -36.92
C ARG A 5 37.00 21.62 -35.66
N ASP A 6 37.03 22.94 -35.51
CA ASP A 6 36.45 23.63 -34.35
C ASP A 6 34.92 23.51 -34.32
N LYS A 7 34.25 23.59 -35.48
CA LYS A 7 32.79 23.38 -35.58
C LYS A 7 32.36 21.95 -35.24
N LYS A 8 33.15 20.93 -35.62
CA LYS A 8 32.85 19.53 -35.28
C LYS A 8 32.99 19.26 -33.79
N ILE A 9 34.01 19.86 -33.15
CA ILE A 9 34.20 19.76 -31.70
C ILE A 9 33.04 20.46 -30.96
N ALA A 10 32.62 21.64 -31.40
CA ALA A 10 31.49 22.35 -30.80
C ALA A 10 30.17 21.57 -30.90
N VAL A 11 29.88 20.94 -32.04
CA VAL A 11 28.69 20.09 -32.21
C VAL A 11 28.75 18.84 -31.34
N ALA A 12 29.92 18.18 -31.24
CA ALA A 12 30.09 17.01 -30.38
C ALA A 12 29.88 17.35 -28.89
N LEU A 13 30.41 18.49 -28.43
CA LEU A 13 30.20 18.96 -27.05
C LEU A 13 28.74 19.31 -26.77
N ALA A 14 28.04 19.97 -27.71
CA ALA A 14 26.62 20.27 -27.56
C ALA A 14 25.76 18.99 -27.48
N LEU A 15 26.08 17.97 -28.28
CA LEU A 15 25.40 16.67 -28.22
C LEU A 15 25.66 15.95 -26.90
N ILE A 16 26.89 15.97 -26.39
CA ILE A 16 27.23 15.37 -25.08
C ILE A 16 26.49 16.09 -23.96
N VAL A 17 26.44 17.43 -23.96
CA VAL A 17 25.70 18.20 -22.95
C VAL A 17 24.20 17.93 -23.01
N MET A 18 23.62 17.79 -24.20
CA MET A 18 22.21 17.40 -24.34
C MET A 18 21.95 15.97 -23.83
N ILE A 19 22.81 15.01 -24.16
CA ILE A 19 22.68 13.61 -23.70
C ILE A 19 22.83 13.53 -22.18
N VAL A 20 23.85 14.17 -21.61
CA VAL A 20 24.07 14.21 -20.15
C VAL A 20 22.94 14.93 -19.44
N GLY A 21 22.45 16.05 -20.00
CA GLY A 21 21.31 16.80 -19.46
C GLY A 21 20.01 16.00 -19.50
N SER A 22 19.74 15.26 -20.59
CA SER A 22 18.58 14.38 -20.68
C SER A 22 18.69 13.19 -19.73
N ILE A 23 19.85 12.55 -19.61
CA ILE A 23 20.05 11.45 -18.66
C ILE A 23 19.91 11.94 -17.22
N ALA A 24 20.51 13.08 -16.88
CA ALA A 24 20.34 13.70 -15.58
C ALA A 24 18.87 14.05 -15.33
N TYR A 25 18.16 14.63 -16.30
CA TYR A 25 16.72 14.91 -16.19
C TYR A 25 15.90 13.63 -15.96
N PHE A 26 16.13 12.56 -16.73
CA PHE A 26 15.45 11.27 -16.53
C PHE A 26 15.76 10.63 -15.16
N ILE A 27 17.01 10.73 -14.69
CA ILE A 27 17.39 10.25 -13.35
C ILE A 27 16.74 11.09 -12.26
N THR A 28 16.71 12.42 -12.44
CA THR A 28 16.17 13.34 -11.43
C THR A 28 14.64 13.27 -11.38
N ASP A 29 13.96 13.12 -12.51
CA ASP A 29 12.49 13.00 -12.57
C ASP A 29 12.00 11.66 -11.99
N ALA A 30 12.74 10.58 -12.22
CA ALA A 30 12.51 9.29 -11.55
C ALA A 30 12.79 9.35 -10.04
N TYR A 31 13.78 10.14 -9.61
CA TYR A 31 14.13 10.35 -8.20
C TYR A 31 13.16 11.29 -7.46
N LEU A 32 12.56 12.27 -8.16
CA LEU A 32 11.71 13.31 -7.57
C LEU A 32 10.20 12.98 -7.54
N MET A 33 9.75 11.89 -8.17
CA MET A 33 8.33 11.51 -8.19
C MET A 33 7.98 10.22 -7.43
N GLY A 34 8.93 9.56 -6.77
CA GLY A 34 8.74 8.20 -6.25
C GLY A 34 8.34 8.15 -4.78
N TYR A 35 7.17 7.62 -4.50
CA TYR A 35 6.75 7.09 -3.19
C TYR A 35 7.88 6.32 -2.52
N ASP A 36 8.47 6.90 -1.48
CA ASP A 36 9.62 6.34 -0.81
C ASP A 36 9.21 5.43 0.35
N GLU A 37 10.20 4.77 0.93
CA GLU A 37 10.01 3.82 2.03
C GLU A 37 9.42 4.48 3.29
N GLU A 38 9.76 5.75 3.57
CA GLU A 38 9.20 6.47 4.72
C GLU A 38 7.71 6.68 4.54
N GLU A 39 7.31 7.16 3.36
CA GLU A 39 5.90 7.41 3.06
C GLU A 39 5.09 6.11 3.03
N PHE A 40 5.65 5.01 2.50
CA PHE A 40 5.02 3.69 2.58
C PHE A 40 4.74 3.26 4.02
N ILE A 41 5.73 3.39 4.91
CA ILE A 41 5.58 3.01 6.31
C ILE A 41 4.46 3.83 6.96
N LYS A 42 4.45 5.14 6.76
CA LYS A 42 3.46 6.04 7.37
C LYS A 42 2.05 5.79 6.84
N GLU A 43 1.91 5.68 5.52
CA GLU A 43 0.61 5.43 4.91
C GLU A 43 0.07 4.04 5.28
N MET A 44 0.92 3.01 5.32
CA MET A 44 0.49 1.66 5.66
C MET A 44 0.09 1.52 7.13
N ILE A 45 0.74 2.23 8.07
CA ILE A 45 0.28 2.30 9.48
C ILE A 45 -1.16 2.78 9.52
N ILE A 46 -1.42 3.94 8.92
CA ILE A 46 -2.73 4.57 8.95
C ILE A 46 -3.78 3.69 8.24
N HIS A 47 -3.42 3.11 7.11
CA HIS A 47 -4.28 2.21 6.35
C HIS A 47 -4.66 0.99 7.19
N HIS A 48 -3.70 0.37 7.88
CA HIS A 48 -3.99 -0.76 8.77
C HIS A 48 -4.84 -0.38 9.97
N GLU A 49 -4.61 0.79 10.58
CA GLU A 49 -5.45 1.27 11.69
C GLU A 49 -6.93 1.34 11.30
N GLU A 50 -7.23 1.79 10.08
CA GLU A 50 -8.60 1.85 9.58
C GLU A 50 -9.24 0.47 9.42
N ALA A 51 -8.49 -0.49 8.88
CA ALA A 51 -8.94 -1.87 8.75
C ALA A 51 -9.14 -2.54 10.12
N VAL A 52 -8.27 -2.30 11.10
CA VAL A 52 -8.42 -2.76 12.48
C VAL A 52 -9.69 -2.19 13.12
N ILE A 53 -9.90 -0.87 13.05
CA ILE A 53 -11.08 -0.21 13.61
C ILE A 53 -12.37 -0.78 13.01
N SER A 54 -12.41 -0.95 11.69
CA SER A 54 -13.58 -1.50 11.00
C SER A 54 -13.82 -2.97 11.40
N SER A 55 -12.76 -3.79 11.43
CA SER A 55 -12.83 -5.20 11.79
C SER A 55 -13.29 -5.42 13.22
N ARG A 56 -12.91 -4.55 14.16
CA ARG A 56 -13.39 -4.61 15.56
C ARG A 56 -14.91 -4.47 15.69
N ILE A 57 -15.56 -3.70 14.79
CA ILE A 57 -17.03 -3.60 14.75
C ILE A 57 -17.65 -4.95 14.37
N MET A 58 -16.97 -5.71 13.51
CA MET A 58 -17.48 -6.96 12.94
C MET A 58 -17.35 -8.17 13.87
N LEU A 59 -16.68 -8.02 15.02
CA LEU A 59 -16.58 -9.08 16.02
C LEU A 59 -17.95 -9.50 16.59
N ASN A 60 -18.97 -8.66 16.44
CA ASN A 60 -20.36 -8.98 16.80
C ASN A 60 -21.24 -9.45 15.63
N SER A 61 -20.68 -9.70 14.43
CA SER A 61 -21.41 -10.28 13.29
C SER A 61 -22.13 -11.56 13.72
N GLU A 62 -23.26 -11.88 13.08
CA GLU A 62 -23.96 -13.15 13.27
C GLU A 62 -23.30 -14.29 12.47
N ASP A 63 -22.57 -13.97 11.39
CA ASP A 63 -21.84 -14.93 10.57
C ASP A 63 -20.45 -15.25 11.16
N GLN A 64 -20.22 -16.52 11.49
CA GLN A 64 -18.94 -16.97 12.09
C GLN A 64 -17.76 -16.69 11.17
N LYS A 65 -17.89 -16.85 9.85
CA LYS A 65 -16.78 -16.63 8.91
C LYS A 65 -16.37 -15.17 8.87
N VAL A 66 -17.33 -14.25 9.00
CA VAL A 66 -17.05 -12.81 9.08
C VAL A 66 -16.32 -12.48 10.38
N ARG A 67 -16.78 -13.03 11.52
CA ARG A 67 -16.09 -12.83 12.81
C ARG A 67 -14.67 -13.37 12.78
N ASP A 68 -14.46 -14.55 12.21
CA ASP A 68 -13.13 -15.17 12.13
C ASP A 68 -12.18 -14.36 11.25
N LEU A 69 -12.64 -13.94 10.07
CA LEU A 69 -11.87 -13.06 9.20
C LEU A 69 -11.52 -11.74 9.91
N ALA A 70 -12.50 -11.10 10.56
CA ALA A 70 -12.29 -9.84 11.25
C ALA A 70 -11.27 -9.97 12.40
N ASN A 71 -11.34 -11.05 13.20
CA ASN A 71 -10.33 -11.33 14.23
C ASN A 71 -8.94 -11.52 13.63
N ASN A 72 -8.83 -12.29 12.53
CA ASN A 72 -7.54 -12.53 11.87
C ASN A 72 -6.92 -11.23 11.34
N ILE A 73 -7.72 -10.35 10.72
CA ILE A 73 -7.27 -9.04 10.24
C ILE A 73 -6.77 -8.19 11.41
N VAL A 74 -7.51 -8.12 12.53
CA VAL A 74 -7.07 -7.40 13.73
C VAL A 74 -5.73 -7.95 14.23
N ASP A 75 -5.64 -9.25 14.45
CA ASP A 75 -4.45 -9.88 15.04
C ASP A 75 -3.20 -9.77 14.16
N ALA A 76 -3.37 -9.77 12.82
CA ALA A 76 -2.28 -9.61 11.89
C ALA A 76 -1.85 -8.15 11.76
N GLN A 77 -2.80 -7.26 11.47
CA GLN A 77 -2.48 -5.87 11.18
C GLN A 77 -2.01 -5.09 12.41
N GLU A 78 -2.43 -5.43 13.63
CA GLU A 78 -1.86 -4.82 14.84
C GLU A 78 -0.37 -5.14 15.04
N LYS A 79 0.06 -6.34 14.66
CA LYS A 79 1.48 -6.73 14.69
C LYS A 79 2.27 -5.97 13.63
N GLU A 80 1.69 -5.82 12.44
CA GLU A 80 2.32 -5.06 11.36
C GLU A 80 2.40 -3.57 11.68
N ILE A 81 1.37 -2.96 12.29
CA ILE A 81 1.42 -1.59 12.81
C ILE A 81 2.57 -1.44 13.81
N SER A 82 2.65 -2.32 14.81
CA SER A 82 3.71 -2.25 15.83
C SER A 82 5.12 -2.34 15.22
N LEU A 83 5.27 -3.18 14.18
CA LEU A 83 6.53 -3.32 13.45
C LEU A 83 6.87 -2.05 12.66
N LEU A 84 5.89 -1.52 11.91
CA LEU A 84 6.05 -0.31 11.11
C LEU A 84 6.34 0.92 11.98
N GLU A 85 5.68 1.07 13.13
CA GLU A 85 5.96 2.12 14.11
C GLU A 85 7.39 2.02 14.66
N SER A 86 7.86 0.79 14.94
CA SER A 86 9.25 0.57 15.36
C SER A 86 10.23 1.02 14.29
N TRP A 87 9.99 0.66 13.03
CA TRP A 87 10.82 1.08 11.90
C TRP A 87 10.78 2.59 11.69
N LEU A 88 9.61 3.21 11.77
CA LEU A 88 9.45 4.65 11.62
C LEU A 88 10.24 5.40 12.71
N SER A 89 10.13 4.96 13.97
CA SER A 89 10.87 5.56 15.08
C SER A 89 12.38 5.37 14.98
N GLU A 90 12.84 4.22 14.47
CA GLU A 90 14.27 3.90 14.41
C GLU A 90 14.95 4.53 13.20
N TRP A 91 14.32 4.44 12.02
CA TRP A 91 14.92 4.81 10.75
C TRP A 91 14.59 6.25 10.34
N TYR A 92 13.50 6.82 10.84
CA TYR A 92 12.99 8.15 10.48
C TYR A 92 12.55 8.96 11.72
N PRO A 93 13.45 9.23 12.68
CA PRO A 93 13.10 9.84 13.97
C PRO A 93 12.54 11.27 13.87
N GLU A 94 12.76 11.96 12.75
CA GLU A 94 12.22 13.32 12.48
C GLU A 94 10.88 13.28 11.73
N SER A 95 10.35 12.08 11.46
CA SER A 95 9.12 11.92 10.70
C SER A 95 7.92 12.52 11.45
N LYS A 96 7.04 13.19 10.70
CA LYS A 96 5.82 13.79 11.24
C LYS A 96 4.65 12.85 11.04
N GLN A 97 3.76 12.78 12.02
CA GLN A 97 2.46 12.13 11.85
C GLN A 97 1.69 12.75 10.69
N ILE A 98 1.09 11.88 9.87
CA ILE A 98 0.12 12.26 8.85
C ILE A 98 -1.27 11.96 9.39
N ASN A 99 -2.21 12.87 9.15
CA ASN A 99 -3.63 12.61 9.37
C ASN A 99 -4.25 12.12 8.05
N SER A 100 -4.85 10.93 8.01
CA SER A 100 -5.70 10.52 6.86
C SER A 100 -7.19 10.69 7.18
N LYS A 101 -8.01 10.48 6.15
CA LYS A 101 -9.46 10.24 6.29
C LYS A 101 -9.73 8.77 5.98
N SER A 102 -10.64 8.18 6.74
CA SER A 102 -10.95 6.76 6.56
C SER A 102 -11.55 6.42 5.19
N MET A 103 -11.00 5.39 4.56
CA MET A 103 -11.43 4.78 3.30
C MET A 103 -12.49 3.68 3.51
N MET A 104 -12.59 3.13 4.72
CA MET A 104 -13.60 2.13 5.06
C MET A 104 -15.01 2.74 5.12
N PRO A 105 -16.05 2.00 4.68
CA PRO A 105 -17.42 2.46 4.80
C PRO A 105 -17.83 2.61 6.28
N LYS A 106 -18.70 3.57 6.57
CA LYS A 106 -19.29 3.69 7.91
C LYS A 106 -20.22 2.50 8.16
N LEU A 107 -19.89 1.69 9.17
CA LEU A 107 -20.68 0.52 9.56
C LEU A 107 -21.67 0.86 10.67
N SER A 108 -22.85 0.23 10.61
CA SER A 108 -23.81 0.24 11.73
C SER A 108 -23.28 -0.58 12.90
N SER A 109 -23.56 -0.16 14.14
CA SER A 109 -23.27 -0.97 15.32
C SER A 109 -24.16 -2.21 15.42
N GLN A 110 -25.36 -2.16 14.83
CA GLN A 110 -26.30 -3.28 14.81
C GLN A 110 -25.86 -4.32 13.79
N ALA A 111 -25.81 -5.59 14.22
CA ALA A 111 -25.49 -6.71 13.35
C ALA A 111 -26.60 -6.95 12.32
N SER A 112 -26.20 -7.07 11.06
CA SER A 112 -27.08 -7.49 9.96
C SER A 112 -26.25 -8.06 8.82
N LYS A 113 -26.90 -8.88 7.98
CA LYS A 113 -26.28 -9.42 6.77
C LYS A 113 -25.83 -8.32 5.80
N GLU A 114 -26.60 -7.23 5.68
CA GLU A 114 -26.28 -6.11 4.80
C GLU A 114 -25.02 -5.38 5.27
N ARG A 115 -24.84 -5.22 6.59
CA ARG A 115 -23.62 -4.66 7.17
C ARG A 115 -22.42 -5.56 6.87
N ASP A 116 -22.57 -6.87 7.03
CA ASP A 116 -21.50 -7.82 6.75
C ASP A 116 -21.07 -7.77 5.28
N ILE A 117 -22.03 -7.73 4.33
CA ILE A 117 -21.73 -7.56 2.90
C ILE A 117 -21.05 -6.21 2.63
N LEU A 118 -21.50 -5.13 3.27
CA LEU A 118 -20.91 -3.79 3.09
C LEU A 118 -19.47 -3.76 3.59
N TYR A 119 -19.20 -4.36 4.75
CA TYR A 119 -17.85 -4.50 5.31
C TYR A 119 -16.95 -5.29 4.36
N LEU A 120 -17.36 -6.48 3.92
CA LEU A 120 -16.54 -7.33 3.04
C LEU A 120 -16.21 -6.63 1.72
N LYS A 121 -17.19 -5.96 1.10
CA LYS A 121 -16.94 -5.18 -0.14
C LYS A 121 -16.00 -4.00 0.08
N GLY A 122 -16.14 -3.30 1.21
CA GLY A 122 -15.24 -2.21 1.59
C GLY A 122 -13.82 -2.71 1.80
N MET A 123 -13.67 -3.81 2.55
CA MET A 123 -12.39 -4.40 2.86
C MET A 123 -11.70 -4.99 1.62
N ILE A 124 -12.43 -5.53 0.64
CA ILE A 124 -11.85 -5.93 -0.65
C ILE A 124 -11.16 -4.74 -1.33
N LYS A 125 -11.84 -3.58 -1.41
CA LYS A 125 -11.26 -2.38 -2.05
C LYS A 125 -10.07 -1.85 -1.27
N HIS A 126 -10.19 -1.82 0.05
CA HIS A 126 -9.11 -1.45 0.95
C HIS A 126 -7.88 -2.35 0.76
N HIS A 127 -8.07 -3.67 0.64
CA HIS A 127 -6.97 -4.60 0.39
C HIS A 127 -6.32 -4.43 -0.99
N GLU A 128 -7.11 -4.12 -2.03
CA GLU A 128 -6.56 -3.78 -3.35
C GLU A 128 -5.64 -2.55 -3.29
N ASP A 129 -6.01 -1.53 -2.49
CA ASP A 129 -5.19 -0.33 -2.29
C ASP A 129 -3.90 -0.64 -1.51
N ALA A 130 -3.95 -1.48 -0.48
CA ALA A 130 -2.74 -1.95 0.23
C ALA A 130 -1.79 -2.73 -0.69
N ILE A 131 -2.31 -3.61 -1.55
CA ILE A 131 -1.52 -4.33 -2.55
C ILE A 131 -0.84 -3.35 -3.51
N MET A 132 -1.58 -2.33 -3.98
CA MET A 132 -1.02 -1.29 -4.86
C MET A 132 0.12 -0.52 -4.18
N MET A 133 -0.04 -0.14 -2.91
CA MET A 133 1.00 0.52 -2.12
C MET A 133 2.24 -0.35 -1.96
N ALA A 134 2.05 -1.64 -1.64
CA ALA A 134 3.14 -2.62 -1.53
C ALA A 134 3.88 -2.82 -2.87
N GLU A 135 3.16 -2.95 -3.98
CA GLU A 135 3.78 -3.04 -5.32
C GLU A 135 4.55 -1.76 -5.70
N LYS A 136 4.10 -0.60 -5.22
CA LYS A 136 4.74 0.69 -5.48
C LYS A 136 6.05 0.82 -4.72
N VAL A 137 6.10 0.47 -3.42
CA VAL A 137 7.35 0.53 -2.64
C VAL A 137 8.38 -0.48 -3.15
N LEU A 138 7.96 -1.65 -3.65
CA LEU A 138 8.90 -2.63 -4.22
C LEU A 138 9.67 -2.09 -5.44
N LYS A 139 9.16 -1.06 -6.13
CA LYS A 139 9.83 -0.41 -7.27
C LYS A 139 10.90 0.58 -6.86
N THR A 140 11.01 0.93 -5.58
CA THR A 140 12.00 1.89 -5.07
C THR A 140 13.24 1.24 -4.46
N TYR A 141 13.36 -0.09 -4.57
CA TYR A 141 14.45 -0.88 -3.99
C TYR A 141 14.64 -0.58 -2.48
N PRO A 142 13.59 -0.82 -1.65
CA PRO A 142 13.60 -0.48 -0.23
C PRO A 142 14.54 -1.40 0.56
N ARG A 143 14.64 -1.19 1.88
CA ARG A 143 15.35 -2.12 2.76
C ARG A 143 14.73 -3.51 2.65
N SER A 144 15.55 -4.55 2.87
CA SER A 144 15.13 -5.96 2.75
C SER A 144 13.93 -6.31 3.64
N GLU A 145 13.84 -5.66 4.79
CA GLU A 145 12.77 -5.77 5.77
C GLU A 145 11.44 -5.27 5.20
N VAL A 146 11.45 -4.10 4.55
CA VAL A 146 10.27 -3.51 3.90
C VAL A 146 9.89 -4.31 2.66
N GLN A 147 10.87 -4.78 1.87
CA GLN A 147 10.61 -5.70 0.77
C GLN A 147 9.86 -6.95 1.25
N SER A 148 10.36 -7.58 2.32
CA SER A 148 9.76 -8.80 2.88
C SER A 148 8.33 -8.56 3.37
N LEU A 149 8.09 -7.44 4.05
CA LEU A 149 6.74 -7.07 4.49
C LEU A 149 5.81 -6.79 3.32
N ALA A 150 6.26 -6.02 2.31
CA ALA A 150 5.46 -5.70 1.13
C ALA A 150 5.05 -6.97 0.36
N GLU A 151 5.97 -7.90 0.15
CA GLU A 151 5.68 -9.21 -0.46
C GLU A 151 4.67 -10.02 0.38
N ASN A 152 4.80 -10.00 1.71
CA ASN A 152 3.85 -10.66 2.61
C ASN A 152 2.45 -10.03 2.54
N ILE A 153 2.36 -8.69 2.55
CA ILE A 153 1.10 -7.95 2.39
C ILE A 153 0.41 -8.36 1.08
N ILE A 154 1.15 -8.37 -0.04
CA ILE A 154 0.61 -8.76 -1.35
C ILE A 154 0.02 -10.18 -1.28
N ASN A 155 0.78 -11.14 -0.75
CA ASN A 155 0.35 -12.52 -0.70
C ASN A 155 -0.87 -12.73 0.22
N VAL A 156 -0.82 -12.23 1.46
CA VAL A 156 -1.88 -12.44 2.45
C VAL A 156 -3.16 -11.72 2.02
N GLN A 157 -3.06 -10.43 1.66
CA GLN A 157 -4.26 -9.65 1.33
C GLN A 157 -4.91 -10.12 0.03
N SER A 158 -4.16 -10.65 -0.93
CA SER A 158 -4.73 -11.32 -2.12
C SER A 158 -5.56 -12.55 -1.75
N GLN A 159 -5.11 -13.35 -0.78
CA GLN A 159 -5.85 -14.53 -0.31
C GLN A 159 -7.10 -14.12 0.47
N GLU A 160 -7.02 -13.07 1.27
CA GLU A 160 -8.17 -12.52 2.01
C GLU A 160 -9.24 -11.96 1.06
N ILE A 161 -8.86 -11.30 -0.03
CA ILE A 161 -9.80 -10.88 -1.09
C ILE A 161 -10.59 -12.08 -1.63
N ILE A 162 -9.91 -13.18 -1.97
CA ILE A 162 -10.55 -14.40 -2.47
C ILE A 162 -11.52 -14.98 -1.43
N LEU A 163 -11.11 -14.99 -0.16
CA LEU A 163 -11.96 -15.45 0.94
C LEU A 163 -13.21 -14.56 1.10
N MET A 164 -13.04 -13.24 1.10
CA MET A 164 -14.15 -12.29 1.21
C MET A 164 -15.16 -12.45 0.08
N ASP A 165 -14.70 -12.58 -1.17
CA ASP A 165 -15.56 -12.84 -2.32
C ASP A 165 -16.34 -14.16 -2.18
N SER A 166 -15.68 -15.20 -1.66
CA SER A 166 -16.34 -16.48 -1.36
C SER A 166 -17.41 -16.34 -0.28
N ILE A 167 -17.14 -15.58 0.78
CA ILE A 167 -18.13 -15.30 1.83
C ILE A 167 -19.33 -14.54 1.24
N ILE A 168 -19.10 -13.50 0.44
CA ILE A 168 -20.17 -12.71 -0.21
C ILE A 168 -21.04 -13.60 -1.12
N LYS A 169 -20.43 -14.47 -1.94
CA LYS A 169 -21.16 -15.39 -2.83
C LYS A 169 -22.05 -16.34 -2.04
N ASN A 170 -21.52 -16.94 -0.98
CA ASN A 170 -22.27 -17.80 -0.06
C ASN A 170 -23.45 -17.06 0.57
N MET A 171 -23.24 -15.84 1.05
CA MET A 171 -24.32 -15.00 1.62
C MET A 171 -25.42 -14.70 0.59
N ASN A 172 -25.07 -14.48 -0.67
CA ASN A 172 -26.04 -14.20 -1.73
C ASN A 172 -26.76 -15.46 -2.26
N GLY A 173 -26.45 -16.65 -1.73
CA GLY A 173 -27.01 -17.91 -2.22
C GLY A 173 -26.50 -18.29 -3.61
N VAL A 174 -25.39 -17.70 -4.06
CA VAL A 174 -24.69 -18.11 -5.28
C VAL A 174 -23.84 -19.30 -4.90
N LEU A 175 -24.28 -20.51 -5.27
CA LEU A 175 -23.56 -21.76 -5.03
C LEU A 175 -22.15 -21.66 -5.65
N ILE A 176 -21.12 -21.90 -4.83
CA ILE A 176 -19.72 -22.10 -5.22
C ILE A 176 -19.48 -23.56 -5.64
#